data_AF-A0AAW6REJ5-F1
#
_entry.id   AF-A0AAW6REJ5-F1
#
_cell.length_a   1.000
_cell.length_b   1.000
_cell.length_c   1.000
_cell.angle_alpha   90.00
_cell.angle_beta   90.00
_cell.angle_gamma   90.00
#
_symmetry.space_group_name_H-M   'P 1'
#
loop_
_entity.id
_entity.type
_entity.pdbx_description
1 polymer ?
#
loop_
_entity_poly.entity_id
_entity_poly.type
_entity_poly.pdbx_seq_one_letter_code
_entity_poly.pdbx_strand_id
1 'polypeptide(L)'
;MIVMAENPEVAPSDVPQAPATAIEPLPELETVTAGDDLTLTGTIGEDTAEVDNTLALELDMLTALLWAPPARARQVVEALIGSRGDRDAGTTTALPAGSVVFLSAVHQEVFNTAVILLDEGSPATPVLVNARFADRGLTTRTRSVMLEIASPRHGRPVADSADLPHLAAALIDGWYRRGYRALLARMTQVTNERPTAELAGHWTALTAHQQAAETRWLAIRDTLARI
;
A
#
# COMPACT_ATOMS: atom_id res chain seq x y z
N MET A 1 28.05 17.63 73.85
CA MET A 1 27.10 18.58 73.24
C MET A 1 27.23 18.41 71.74
N ILE A 2 26.40 17.56 71.15
CA ILE A 2 26.47 17.19 69.72
C ILE A 2 25.31 17.92 69.05
N VAL A 3 25.65 18.89 68.19
CA VAL A 3 24.68 19.66 67.41
C VAL A 3 24.40 18.86 66.14
N MET A 4 23.18 18.32 66.04
CA MET A 4 22.63 17.72 64.83
C MET A 4 22.23 18.87 63.90
N ALA A 5 22.97 19.04 62.79
CA ALA A 5 22.58 19.96 61.73
C ALA A 5 21.49 19.30 60.87
N GLU A 6 20.43 20.06 60.64
CA GLU A 6 19.17 19.67 60.01
C GLU A 6 19.33 19.15 58.59
N ASN A 7 18.63 18.05 58.29
CA ASN A 7 18.37 17.59 56.93
C ASN A 7 17.45 18.63 56.25
N PRO A 8 17.75 19.13 55.04
CA PRO A 8 16.79 19.96 54.32
C PRO A 8 15.60 19.09 53.91
N GLU A 9 14.44 19.43 54.48
CA GLU A 9 13.13 18.89 54.15
C GLU A 9 12.86 19.12 52.65
N VAL A 10 12.97 18.06 51.85
CA VAL A 10 12.56 18.07 50.45
C VAL A 10 11.03 18.20 50.44
N ALA A 11 10.54 19.42 50.29
CA ALA A 11 9.13 19.66 50.05
C ALA A 11 8.69 18.79 48.85
N PRO A 12 7.63 17.98 48.96
CA PRO A 12 7.06 17.34 47.78
C PRO A 12 6.56 18.46 46.88
N SER A 13 7.24 18.66 45.75
CA SER A 13 6.75 19.51 44.67
C SER A 13 5.45 18.88 44.15
N ASP A 14 4.34 19.36 44.71
CA ASP A 14 2.97 19.09 44.30
C ASP A 14 2.69 19.84 42.99
N VAL A 15 3.51 19.57 41.97
CA VAL A 15 3.27 20.04 40.61
C VAL A 15 2.18 19.10 40.08
N PRO A 16 1.00 19.62 39.72
CA PRO A 16 0.00 18.81 39.04
C PRO A 16 0.63 18.27 37.76
N GLN A 17 0.90 16.96 37.74
CA GLN A 17 1.33 16.29 36.53
C GLN A 17 0.19 16.46 35.52
N ALA A 18 0.44 17.29 34.52
CA ALA A 18 -0.52 17.52 33.45
C ALA A 18 -0.95 16.15 32.90
N PRO A 19 -2.26 15.90 32.73
CA PRO A 19 -2.73 14.64 32.17
C PRO A 19 -2.00 14.41 30.85
N ALA A 20 -1.48 13.19 30.67
CA ALA A 20 -0.85 12.72 29.44
C ALA A 20 -1.69 13.23 28.27
N THR A 21 -1.13 14.20 27.55
CA THR A 21 -1.83 14.86 26.46
C THR A 21 -2.19 13.75 25.49
N ALA A 22 -3.47 13.67 25.12
CA ALA A 22 -3.99 12.68 24.20
C ALA A 22 -2.99 12.52 23.06
N ILE A 23 -2.43 11.32 22.93
CA ILE A 23 -1.58 10.94 21.81
C ILE A 23 -2.41 11.32 20.59
N GLU A 24 -2.02 12.40 19.90
CA GLU A 24 -2.60 12.71 18.60
C GLU A 24 -2.54 11.41 17.82
N PRO A 25 -3.68 10.93 17.27
CA PRO A 25 -3.67 9.73 16.48
C PRO A 25 -2.70 9.99 15.33
N LEU A 26 -1.48 9.44 15.44
CA LEU A 26 -0.57 9.39 14.32
C LEU A 26 -1.36 8.80 13.17
N PRO A 27 -1.20 9.35 11.96
CA PRO A 27 -1.97 8.93 10.81
C PRO A 27 -1.99 7.41 10.76
N GLU A 28 -3.20 6.86 10.61
CA GLU A 28 -3.40 5.44 10.39
C GLU A 28 -2.34 5.00 9.38
N LEU A 29 -1.71 3.85 9.64
CA LEU A 29 -0.68 3.29 8.78
C LEU A 29 -1.29 2.89 7.42
N GLU A 30 -1.68 3.88 6.64
CA GLU A 30 -1.70 3.79 5.21
C GLU A 30 -0.24 3.57 4.83
N THR A 31 0.05 2.33 4.48
CA THR A 31 1.16 1.94 3.64
C THR A 31 1.53 3.06 2.67
N VAL A 32 2.57 3.82 3.01
CA VAL A 32 3.21 4.88 2.21
C VAL A 32 2.21 5.61 1.31
N THR A 33 1.40 6.50 1.88
CA THR A 33 0.65 7.44 1.06
C THR A 33 1.62 8.43 0.44
N ALA A 34 1.67 8.39 -0.90
CA ALA A 34 2.45 9.21 -1.79
C ALA A 34 3.95 8.88 -1.89
N GLY A 35 4.43 8.78 -3.13
CA GLY A 35 5.86 8.82 -3.48
C GLY A 35 6.52 10.18 -3.22
N ASP A 36 5.98 10.98 -2.30
CA ASP A 36 6.50 12.29 -1.90
C ASP A 36 7.22 12.25 -0.53
N ASP A 37 7.12 11.17 0.25
CA ASP A 37 7.96 10.99 1.43
C ASP A 37 9.28 10.29 1.09
N LEU A 38 10.24 11.11 0.62
CA LEU A 38 11.61 10.70 0.30
C LEU A 38 12.42 10.23 1.53
N THR A 39 11.90 10.34 2.76
CA THR A 39 12.55 9.74 3.95
C THR A 39 12.28 8.25 4.09
N LEU A 40 11.30 7.71 3.35
CA LEU A 40 10.97 6.28 3.26
C LEU A 40 11.62 5.56 2.06
N THR A 41 12.58 6.22 1.38
CA THR A 41 13.30 5.69 0.21
C THR A 41 14.05 4.38 0.50
N GLY A 42 14.25 3.99 1.77
CA GLY A 42 14.84 2.71 2.18
C GLY A 42 13.90 1.49 2.16
N THR A 43 12.69 1.59 1.60
CA THR A 43 11.65 0.54 1.67
C THR A 43 11.59 -0.37 0.44
N ILE A 44 12.25 0.05 -0.64
CA ILE A 44 12.61 -0.78 -1.76
C ILE A 44 13.92 -1.47 -1.34
N GLY A 45 14.03 -2.80 -1.45
CA GLY A 45 15.28 -3.48 -1.08
C GLY A 45 16.49 -2.84 -1.77
N GLU A 46 17.67 -2.90 -1.14
CA GLU A 46 18.91 -2.33 -1.68
C GLU A 46 19.35 -2.99 -3.02
N ASP A 47 18.67 -4.06 -3.42
CA ASP A 47 18.92 -4.82 -4.63
C ASP A 47 18.13 -4.27 -5.84
N THR A 48 18.86 -3.76 -6.83
CA THR A 48 18.30 -3.29 -8.11
C THR A 48 17.51 -4.38 -8.83
N ALA A 49 17.86 -5.66 -8.65
CA ALA A 49 17.11 -6.76 -9.26
C ALA A 49 15.71 -6.91 -8.66
N GLU A 50 15.51 -6.59 -7.38
CA GLU A 50 14.18 -6.60 -6.75
C GLU A 50 13.26 -5.54 -7.39
N VAL A 51 13.82 -4.37 -7.71
CA VAL A 51 13.10 -3.29 -8.39
C VAL A 51 12.67 -3.71 -9.78
N ASP A 52 13.61 -4.22 -10.58
CA ASP A 52 13.34 -4.65 -11.95
C ASP A 52 12.30 -5.78 -11.99
N ASN A 53 12.41 -6.75 -11.08
CA ASN A 53 11.43 -7.84 -10.95
C ASN A 53 10.04 -7.32 -10.55
N THR A 54 9.98 -6.33 -9.65
CA THR A 54 8.70 -5.71 -9.24
C THR A 54 8.05 -4.98 -10.42
N LEU A 55 8.82 -4.18 -11.16
CA LEU A 55 8.31 -3.46 -12.34
C LEU A 55 7.86 -4.43 -13.44
N ALA A 56 8.59 -5.53 -13.64
CA ALA A 56 8.24 -6.57 -14.59
C ALA A 56 6.95 -7.32 -14.19
N LEU A 57 6.73 -7.56 -12.89
CA LEU A 57 5.50 -8.15 -12.36
C LEU A 57 4.30 -7.21 -12.53
N GLU A 58 4.48 -5.92 -12.23
CA GLU A 58 3.44 -4.91 -12.39
C GLU A 58 2.96 -4.81 -13.85
N LEU A 59 3.90 -4.79 -14.79
CA LEU A 59 3.59 -4.73 -16.20
C LEU A 59 2.86 -5.98 -16.69
N ASP A 60 3.26 -7.17 -16.24
CA ASP A 60 2.56 -8.42 -16.56
C ASP A 60 1.13 -8.42 -16.01
N MET A 61 0.95 -7.98 -14.76
CA MET A 61 -0.36 -7.90 -14.13
C MET A 61 -1.27 -6.96 -14.93
N LEU A 62 -0.78 -5.77 -15.30
CA LEU A 62 -1.54 -4.82 -16.11
C LEU A 62 -1.84 -5.37 -17.51
N THR A 63 -0.90 -6.07 -18.12
CA THR A 63 -1.10 -6.72 -19.41
C THR A 63 -2.21 -7.76 -19.30
N ALA A 64 -2.11 -8.70 -18.36
CA ALA A 64 -3.13 -9.71 -18.11
C ALA A 64 -4.50 -9.09 -17.79
N LEU A 65 -4.53 -7.99 -17.02
CA LEU A 65 -5.75 -7.27 -16.66
C LEU A 65 -6.44 -6.66 -17.89
N LEU A 66 -5.69 -5.93 -18.71
CA LEU A 66 -6.25 -5.20 -19.85
C LEU A 66 -6.70 -6.14 -20.99
N TRP A 67 -6.12 -7.34 -21.07
CA TRP A 67 -6.50 -8.38 -22.02
C TRP A 67 -7.52 -9.39 -21.47
N ALA A 68 -7.85 -9.33 -20.18
CA ALA A 68 -8.79 -10.26 -19.56
C ALA A 68 -10.26 -10.02 -19.98
N PRO A 69 -11.09 -11.07 -19.98
CA PRO A 69 -12.54 -10.92 -20.08
C PRO A 69 -13.07 -9.99 -18.97
N PRO A 70 -14.02 -9.08 -19.26
CA PRO A 70 -14.46 -8.05 -18.30
C PRO A 70 -14.97 -8.61 -16.97
N ALA A 71 -15.61 -9.78 -17.00
CA ALA A 71 -16.07 -10.46 -15.79
C ALA A 71 -14.91 -10.87 -14.88
N ARG A 72 -13.84 -11.46 -15.44
CA ARG A 72 -12.65 -11.87 -14.69
C ARG A 72 -11.85 -10.67 -14.19
N ALA A 73 -11.66 -9.66 -15.03
CA ALA A 73 -11.00 -8.41 -14.65
C ALA A 73 -11.70 -7.76 -13.45
N ARG A 74 -13.03 -7.69 -13.48
CA ARG A 74 -13.84 -7.18 -12.37
C ARG A 74 -13.68 -8.00 -11.09
N GLN A 75 -13.80 -9.33 -11.18
CA GLN A 75 -13.63 -10.21 -10.00
C GLN A 75 -12.26 -10.00 -9.32
N VAL A 76 -11.19 -9.89 -10.10
CA VAL A 76 -9.85 -9.66 -9.55
C VAL A 76 -9.73 -8.26 -8.94
N VAL A 77 -10.22 -7.21 -9.62
CA VAL A 77 -10.21 -5.85 -9.08
C VAL A 77 -11.01 -5.77 -7.77
N GLU A 78 -12.21 -6.34 -7.73
CA GLU A 78 -13.05 -6.37 -6.53
C GLU A 78 -12.40 -7.17 -5.39
N ALA A 79 -11.66 -8.24 -5.69
CA ALA A 79 -10.88 -8.96 -4.69
C ALA A 79 -9.76 -8.09 -4.09
N LEU A 80 -9.14 -7.22 -4.89
CA LEU A 80 -8.03 -6.38 -4.45
C LEU A 80 -8.50 -5.17 -3.64
N ILE A 81 -9.45 -4.41 -4.18
CA ILE A 81 -9.83 -3.09 -3.67
C ILE A 81 -11.30 -2.99 -3.28
N GLY A 82 -12.06 -4.09 -3.34
CA GLY A 82 -13.49 -4.11 -3.05
C GLY A 82 -14.35 -3.65 -4.23
N SER A 83 -15.65 -3.91 -4.14
CA SER A 83 -16.61 -3.32 -5.07
C SER A 83 -16.64 -1.79 -4.94
N ARG A 84 -17.29 -1.10 -5.87
CA ARG A 84 -17.46 0.35 -5.78
C ARG A 84 -18.14 0.76 -4.46
N GLY A 85 -19.15 0.02 -4.03
CA GLY A 85 -19.84 0.28 -2.76
C GLY A 85 -18.96 0.01 -1.54
N ASP A 86 -18.13 -1.04 -1.58
CA ASP A 86 -17.21 -1.36 -0.47
C ASP A 86 -16.13 -0.29 -0.28
N ARG A 87 -15.68 0.33 -1.38
CA ARG A 87 -14.70 1.43 -1.34
C ARG A 87 -15.26 2.68 -0.68
N ASP A 88 -16.52 2.99 -0.92
CA ASP A 88 -17.20 4.16 -0.33
C ASP A 88 -17.56 3.95 1.15
N ALA A 89 -17.94 2.71 1.52
CA ALA A 89 -18.34 2.37 2.88
C ALA A 89 -17.17 2.00 3.80
N GLY A 90 -16.02 1.63 3.23
CA GLY A 90 -14.90 1.04 3.93
C GLY A 90 -15.11 -0.46 4.17
N THR A 91 -14.10 -1.27 3.83
CA THR A 91 -14.10 -2.72 4.08
C THR A 91 -12.80 -3.15 4.75
N THR A 92 -12.87 -4.23 5.53
CA THR A 92 -11.70 -4.85 6.17
C THR A 92 -11.10 -5.98 5.35
N THR A 93 -11.80 -6.46 4.31
CA THR A 93 -11.39 -7.64 3.51
C THR A 93 -10.71 -7.29 2.18
N ALA A 94 -10.63 -6.01 1.84
CA ALA A 94 -9.91 -5.52 0.67
C ALA A 94 -8.98 -4.37 1.07
N LEU A 95 -8.12 -3.94 0.15
CA LEU A 95 -7.21 -2.82 0.38
C LEU A 95 -7.99 -1.54 0.74
N PRO A 96 -7.47 -0.70 1.67
CA PRO A 96 -8.06 0.59 1.99
C PRO A 96 -8.21 1.46 0.73
N ALA A 97 -9.28 2.27 0.70
CA ALA A 97 -9.48 3.24 -0.37
C ALA A 97 -8.24 4.17 -0.49
N GLY A 98 -7.80 4.44 -1.71
CA GLY A 98 -6.61 5.27 -1.96
C GLY A 98 -5.27 4.54 -1.88
N SER A 99 -5.24 3.23 -1.60
CA SER A 99 -4.00 2.45 -1.58
C SER A 99 -3.24 2.54 -2.91
N VAL A 100 -1.96 2.88 -2.84
CA VAL A 100 -1.03 2.84 -3.98
C VAL A 100 -0.40 1.45 -4.03
N VAL A 101 -0.91 0.60 -4.91
CA VAL A 101 -0.52 -0.82 -5.02
C VAL A 101 0.76 -0.98 -5.84
N PHE A 102 0.93 -0.13 -6.85
CA PHE A 102 2.05 -0.16 -7.78
C PHE A 102 3.18 0.75 -7.32
N LEU A 103 4.41 0.27 -7.42
CA LEU A 103 5.63 1.04 -7.25
C LEU A 103 5.75 2.12 -8.33
N SER A 104 5.43 1.79 -9.59
CA SER A 104 5.40 2.76 -10.67
C SER A 104 4.11 3.58 -10.64
N ALA A 105 4.25 4.90 -10.52
CA ALA A 105 3.11 5.82 -10.59
C ALA A 105 2.35 5.71 -11.93
N VAL A 106 3.05 5.43 -13.03
CA VAL A 106 2.41 5.24 -14.34
C VAL A 106 1.61 3.94 -14.36
N HIS A 107 2.10 2.86 -13.74
CA HIS A 107 1.35 1.62 -13.61
C HIS A 107 0.10 1.81 -12.73
N GLN A 108 0.22 2.55 -11.63
CA GLN A 108 -0.93 2.93 -10.80
C GLN A 108 -1.99 3.71 -11.61
N GLU A 109 -1.57 4.64 -12.47
CA GLU A 109 -2.50 5.40 -13.33
C GLU A 109 -3.24 4.50 -14.33
N VAL A 110 -2.56 3.50 -14.90
CA VAL A 110 -3.19 2.49 -15.78
C VAL A 110 -4.22 1.68 -14.99
N PHE A 111 -3.84 1.16 -13.83
CA PHE A 111 -4.74 0.40 -12.95
C PHE A 111 -5.98 1.22 -12.57
N ASN A 112 -5.79 2.44 -12.07
CA ASN A 112 -6.89 3.33 -11.70
C ASN A 112 -7.84 3.60 -12.87
N THR A 113 -7.30 3.74 -14.09
CA THR A 113 -8.11 3.94 -15.29
C THR A 113 -8.90 2.69 -15.66
N ALA A 114 -8.30 1.50 -15.55
CA ALA A 114 -8.99 0.23 -15.75
C ALA A 114 -10.13 0.04 -14.74
N VAL A 115 -9.88 0.36 -13.46
CA VAL A 115 -10.90 0.33 -12.39
C VAL A 115 -12.08 1.22 -12.73
N ILE A 116 -11.84 2.48 -13.14
CA ILE A 116 -12.90 3.41 -13.54
C ILE A 116 -13.76 2.83 -14.68
N LEU A 117 -13.12 2.28 -15.72
CA LEU A 117 -13.85 1.68 -16.85
C LEU A 117 -14.72 0.50 -16.38
N LEU A 118 -14.19 -0.38 -15.52
CA LEU A 118 -14.93 -1.53 -15.01
C LEU A 118 -16.11 -1.14 -14.13
N ASP A 119 -15.94 -0.08 -13.32
CA ASP A 119 -16.97 0.51 -12.45
C ASP A 119 -18.10 1.17 -13.26
N GLU A 120 -17.78 1.71 -14.44
CA GLU A 120 -18.75 2.23 -15.41
C GLU A 120 -19.43 1.11 -16.22
N GLY A 121 -19.03 -0.14 -16.03
CA GLY A 121 -19.52 -1.30 -16.80
C GLY A 121 -18.85 -1.47 -18.17
N SER A 122 -17.84 -0.67 -18.49
CA SER A 122 -17.06 -0.77 -19.72
C SER A 122 -15.93 -1.80 -19.59
N PRO A 123 -15.49 -2.45 -20.69
CA PRO A 123 -14.32 -3.30 -20.66
C PRO A 123 -13.04 -2.45 -20.51
N ALA A 124 -12.08 -2.91 -19.71
CA ALA A 124 -10.81 -2.21 -19.50
C ALA A 124 -9.76 -2.56 -20.57
N THR A 125 -10.09 -2.42 -21.86
CA THR A 125 -9.15 -2.77 -22.94
C THR A 125 -8.03 -1.73 -23.10
N PRO A 126 -6.86 -2.08 -23.69
CA PRO A 126 -5.80 -1.11 -23.93
C PRO A 126 -6.25 0.10 -24.75
N VAL A 127 -7.16 -0.10 -25.70
CA VAL A 127 -7.72 0.97 -26.55
C VAL A 127 -8.54 1.96 -25.72
N LEU A 128 -9.42 1.48 -24.85
CA LEU A 128 -10.28 2.33 -24.03
C LEU A 128 -9.48 3.05 -22.94
N VAL A 129 -8.49 2.37 -22.34
CA VAL A 129 -7.55 3.00 -21.40
C VAL A 129 -6.76 4.12 -22.08
N ASN A 130 -6.25 3.89 -23.30
CA ASN A 130 -5.58 4.93 -24.08
C ASN A 130 -6.51 6.11 -24.43
N ALA A 131 -7.76 5.84 -24.78
CA ALA A 131 -8.75 6.90 -25.03
C ALA A 131 -8.96 7.76 -23.78
N ARG A 132 -9.12 7.14 -22.59
CA ARG A 132 -9.21 7.87 -21.31
C ARG A 132 -7.94 8.66 -20.98
N PHE A 133 -6.76 8.22 -21.40
CA PHE A 133 -5.53 9.00 -21.25
C PHE A 133 -5.47 10.18 -22.22
N ALA A 134 -5.97 10.03 -23.45
CA ALA A 134 -6.09 11.11 -24.41
C ALA A 134 -7.00 12.24 -23.90
N ASP A 135 -8.17 11.89 -23.36
CA ASP A 135 -9.12 12.84 -22.80
C ASP A 135 -8.53 13.67 -21.63
N ARG A 136 -7.60 13.08 -20.87
CA ARG A 136 -6.92 13.70 -19.72
C ARG A 136 -5.59 14.36 -20.07
N GLY A 137 -5.16 14.35 -21.35
CA GLY A 137 -3.87 14.89 -21.77
C GLY A 137 -2.64 14.12 -21.25
N LEU A 138 -2.80 12.84 -20.89
CA LEU A 138 -1.74 12.01 -20.27
C LEU A 138 -0.96 11.13 -21.25
N THR A 139 -1.27 11.19 -22.54
CA THR A 139 -0.74 10.27 -23.57
C THR A 139 0.78 10.23 -23.64
N THR A 140 1.46 11.37 -23.55
CA THR A 140 2.93 11.43 -23.62
C THR A 140 3.57 10.64 -22.47
N ARG A 141 3.01 10.75 -21.26
CA ARG A 141 3.53 10.11 -20.05
C ARG A 141 3.29 8.60 -20.06
N THR A 142 2.14 8.16 -20.56
CA THR A 142 1.72 6.75 -20.54
C THR A 142 2.12 5.97 -21.79
N ARG A 143 2.58 6.65 -22.86
CA ARG A 143 2.87 6.06 -24.17
C ARG A 143 3.74 4.81 -24.13
N SER A 144 4.87 4.86 -23.40
CA SER A 144 5.82 3.74 -23.35
C SER A 144 5.17 2.49 -22.75
N VAL A 145 4.53 2.66 -21.59
CA VAL A 145 3.84 1.56 -20.87
C VAL A 145 2.70 1.00 -21.70
N MET A 146 1.87 1.86 -22.30
CA MET A 146 0.73 1.40 -23.10
C MET A 146 1.14 0.69 -24.39
N LEU A 147 2.27 1.08 -25.00
CA LEU A 147 2.86 0.33 -26.12
C LEU A 147 3.38 -1.03 -25.68
N GLU A 148 3.98 -1.11 -24.50
CA GLU A 148 4.52 -2.35 -23.95
C GLU A 148 3.41 -3.33 -23.56
N ILE A 149 2.30 -2.83 -23.01
CA ILE A 149 1.09 -3.63 -22.73
C ILE A 149 0.43 -4.13 -24.03
N ALA A 150 0.39 -3.28 -25.06
CA ALA A 150 -0.22 -3.64 -26.34
C ALA A 150 0.66 -4.61 -27.17
N SER A 151 1.98 -4.52 -27.00
CA SER A 151 2.97 -5.31 -27.72
C SER A 151 4.16 -5.63 -26.81
N PRO A 152 4.05 -6.64 -25.94
CA PRO A 152 5.12 -7.04 -25.04
C PRO A 152 6.42 -7.36 -25.81
N ARG A 153 7.57 -7.01 -25.24
CA ARG A 153 8.86 -7.20 -25.90
C ARG A 153 9.14 -8.68 -26.16
N HIS A 154 9.77 -8.97 -27.29
CA HIS A 154 10.14 -10.32 -27.71
C HIS A 154 11.06 -10.98 -26.66
N GLY A 155 10.73 -12.19 -26.21
CA GLY A 155 11.58 -13.00 -25.33
C GLY A 155 10.96 -13.38 -23.97
N ARG A 156 9.80 -12.82 -23.61
CA ARG A 156 9.02 -13.22 -22.43
C ARG A 156 7.65 -13.77 -22.86
N PRO A 157 7.14 -14.86 -22.28
CA PRO A 157 5.76 -15.27 -22.48
C PRO A 157 4.84 -14.11 -22.14
N VAL A 158 3.88 -13.80 -23.01
CA VAL A 158 2.86 -12.78 -22.73
C VAL A 158 2.02 -13.29 -21.55
N ALA A 159 1.91 -12.47 -20.50
CA ALA A 159 1.05 -12.78 -19.36
C ALA A 159 -0.38 -13.01 -19.86
N ASP A 160 -0.91 -14.21 -19.64
CA ASP A 160 -2.27 -14.54 -20.06
C ASP A 160 -3.26 -13.99 -19.02
N SER A 161 -4.45 -13.62 -19.48
CA SER A 161 -5.62 -13.39 -18.66
C SER A 161 -5.95 -14.53 -17.69
N ALA A 162 -5.47 -15.75 -17.95
CA ALA A 162 -5.54 -16.89 -17.03
C ALA A 162 -4.64 -16.73 -15.81
N ASP A 163 -3.50 -16.06 -15.95
CA ASP A 163 -2.54 -15.83 -14.87
C ASP A 163 -2.93 -14.66 -13.97
N LEU A 164 -3.94 -13.87 -14.36
CA LEU A 164 -4.33 -12.63 -13.69
C LEU A 164 -4.53 -12.78 -12.17
N PRO A 165 -5.28 -13.79 -11.65
CA PRO A 165 -5.41 -13.95 -10.19
C PRO A 165 -4.07 -14.23 -9.51
N HIS A 166 -3.19 -15.01 -10.15
CA HIS A 166 -1.87 -15.34 -9.61
C HIS A 166 -0.95 -14.12 -9.58
N LEU A 167 -0.92 -13.34 -10.67
CA LEU A 167 -0.14 -12.10 -10.80
C LEU A 167 -0.63 -11.03 -9.80
N ALA A 168 -1.96 -10.89 -9.65
CA ALA A 168 -2.55 -10.00 -8.65
C ALA A 168 -2.13 -10.40 -7.23
N ALA A 169 -2.14 -11.69 -6.93
CA ALA A 169 -1.76 -12.18 -5.62
C ALA A 169 -0.26 -11.95 -5.32
N ALA A 170 0.61 -12.16 -6.32
CA ALA A 170 2.04 -11.85 -6.19
C ALA A 170 2.30 -10.34 -6.02
N LEU A 171 1.56 -9.49 -6.73
CA LEU A 171 1.63 -8.03 -6.59
C LEU A 171 1.30 -7.59 -5.17
N ILE A 172 0.24 -8.16 -4.59
CA ILE A 172 -0.18 -7.87 -3.21
C ILE A 172 0.84 -8.38 -2.19
N ASP A 173 1.40 -9.57 -2.38
CA ASP A 173 2.47 -10.06 -1.50
C ASP A 173 3.67 -9.10 -1.50
N GLY A 174 4.05 -8.60 -2.68
CA GLY A 174 5.10 -7.58 -2.82
C GLY A 174 4.74 -6.26 -2.11
N TRP A 175 3.50 -5.80 -2.27
CA TRP A 175 3.00 -4.60 -1.61
C TRP A 175 3.03 -4.70 -0.08
N TYR A 176 2.53 -5.80 0.48
CA TYR A 176 2.59 -6.03 1.93
C TYR A 176 4.03 -6.14 2.42
N ARG A 177 4.92 -6.81 1.67
CA ARG A 177 6.35 -6.87 2.01
C ARG A 177 6.99 -5.49 2.07
N ARG A 178 6.69 -4.59 1.12
CA ARG A 178 7.14 -3.19 1.17
C ARG A 178 6.56 -2.46 2.37
N GLY A 179 5.28 -2.66 2.66
CA GLY A 179 4.62 -2.11 3.86
C GLY A 179 5.28 -2.56 5.16
N TYR A 180 5.64 -3.84 5.30
CA TYR A 180 6.35 -4.36 6.46
C TYR A 180 7.76 -3.78 6.61
N ARG A 181 8.50 -3.56 5.51
CA ARG A 181 9.80 -2.88 5.57
C ARG A 181 9.65 -1.43 6.05
N ALA A 182 8.64 -0.71 5.54
CA ALA A 182 8.32 0.65 5.98
C ALA A 182 7.95 0.70 7.46
N LEU A 183 7.15 -0.27 7.92
CA LEU A 183 6.78 -0.43 9.32
C LEU A 183 8.02 -0.60 10.21
N LEU A 184 8.93 -1.51 9.85
CA LEU A 184 10.16 -1.77 10.60
C LEU A 184 11.07 -0.53 10.67
N ALA A 185 11.25 0.18 9.55
CA ALA A 185 12.01 1.42 9.52
C ALA A 185 11.42 2.48 10.47
N ARG A 186 10.08 2.64 10.45
CA ARG A 186 9.36 3.56 11.34
C ARG A 186 9.50 3.17 12.81
N MET A 187 9.53 1.87 13.12
CA MET A 187 9.74 1.38 14.50
C MET A 187 11.13 1.75 15.02
N THR A 188 12.17 1.59 14.18
CA THR A 188 13.51 2.03 14.51
C THR A 188 13.55 3.54 14.77
N GLN A 189 12.89 4.33 13.93
CA GLN A 189 12.81 5.77 14.10
C GLN A 189 12.11 6.18 15.40
N VAL A 190 10.91 5.63 15.68
CA VAL A 190 10.14 5.93 16.89
C VAL A 190 10.93 5.58 18.16
N THR A 191 11.67 4.48 18.15
CA THR A 191 12.53 4.08 19.28
C THR A 191 13.63 5.10 19.56
N ASN A 192 14.13 5.80 18.55
CA ASN A 192 15.19 6.80 18.69
C ASN A 192 14.65 8.18 19.09
N GLU A 193 13.43 8.53 18.69
CA GLU A 193 12.90 9.90 18.81
C GLU A 193 11.92 10.10 19.97
N ARG A 194 11.26 9.04 20.45
CA ARG A 194 10.14 9.17 21.41
C ARG A 194 10.52 8.85 22.86
N PRO A 195 9.90 9.51 23.85
CA PRO A 195 10.08 9.18 25.26
C PRO A 195 9.68 7.73 25.58
N THR A 196 10.41 7.08 26.49
CA THR A 196 10.16 5.67 26.87
C THR A 196 8.72 5.39 27.31
N ALA A 197 8.06 6.36 27.95
CA ALA A 197 6.68 6.23 28.42
C ALA A 197 5.66 6.09 27.27
N GLU A 198 5.94 6.63 26.08
CA GLU A 198 5.06 6.57 24.91
C GLU A 198 5.26 5.30 24.07
N LEU A 199 6.41 4.62 24.24
CA LEU A 199 6.78 3.47 23.41
C LEU A 199 5.76 2.34 23.50
N ALA A 200 5.29 2.00 24.71
CA ALA A 200 4.34 0.90 24.90
C ALA A 200 3.03 1.09 24.10
N GLY A 201 2.49 2.32 24.08
CA GLY A 201 1.30 2.64 23.30
C GLY A 201 1.53 2.52 21.79
N HIS A 202 2.69 2.97 21.30
CA HIS A 202 3.08 2.79 19.90
C HIS A 202 3.20 1.32 19.51
N TRP A 203 3.82 0.49 20.35
CA TRP A 203 3.93 -0.96 20.12
C TRP A 203 2.55 -1.64 20.02
N THR A 204 1.61 -1.28 20.89
CA THR A 204 0.25 -1.81 20.82
C THR A 204 -0.46 -1.41 19.52
N ALA A 205 -0.38 -0.13 19.13
CA ALA A 205 -1.00 0.36 17.89
C ALA A 205 -0.42 -0.33 16.64
N LEU A 206 0.90 -0.49 16.58
CA LEU A 206 1.59 -1.16 15.48
C LEU A 206 1.20 -2.63 15.37
N THR A 207 1.13 -3.34 16.50
CA THR A 207 0.74 -4.75 16.52
C THR A 207 -0.71 -4.93 16.05
N ALA A 208 -1.62 -4.06 16.48
CA ALA A 208 -3.01 -4.09 16.03
C ALA A 208 -3.10 -3.84 14.51
N HIS A 209 -2.33 -2.88 14.00
CA HIS A 209 -2.25 -2.62 12.57
C HIS A 209 -1.72 -3.82 11.78
N GLN A 210 -0.64 -4.45 12.24
CA GLN A 210 -0.10 -5.67 11.63
C GLN A 210 -1.15 -6.79 11.56
N GLN A 211 -1.88 -7.04 12.65
CA GLN A 211 -2.90 -8.09 12.68
C GLN A 211 -4.04 -7.82 11.70
N ALA A 212 -4.49 -6.56 11.59
CA ALA A 212 -5.49 -6.15 10.62
C ALA A 212 -4.98 -6.31 9.18
N ALA A 213 -3.73 -5.91 8.93
CA ALA A 213 -3.05 -6.06 7.65
C ALA A 213 -2.95 -7.53 7.21
N GLU A 214 -2.55 -8.43 8.13
CA GLU A 214 -2.45 -9.88 7.89
C GLU A 214 -3.81 -10.51 7.61
N THR A 215 -4.83 -10.18 8.41
CA THR A 215 -6.19 -10.67 8.20
C THR A 215 -6.71 -10.27 6.82
N ARG A 216 -6.50 -9.02 6.42
CA ARG A 216 -6.87 -8.52 5.10
C ARG A 216 -6.08 -9.22 3.98
N TRP A 217 -4.77 -9.38 4.15
CA TRP A 217 -3.91 -10.05 3.17
C TRP A 217 -4.40 -11.48 2.88
N LEU A 218 -4.69 -12.25 3.94
CA LEU A 218 -5.24 -13.59 3.83
C LEU A 218 -6.61 -13.59 3.14
N ALA A 219 -7.50 -12.66 3.49
CA ALA A 219 -8.81 -12.54 2.85
C ALA A 219 -8.72 -12.25 1.34
N ILE A 220 -7.80 -11.38 0.92
CA ILE A 220 -7.54 -11.08 -0.49
C ILE A 220 -7.01 -12.33 -1.19
N ARG A 221 -5.99 -13.00 -0.62
CA ARG A 221 -5.41 -14.22 -1.19
C ARG A 221 -6.42 -15.35 -1.33
N ASP A 222 -7.25 -15.56 -0.31
CA ASP A 222 -8.31 -16.57 -0.35
C ASP A 222 -9.35 -16.29 -1.42
N THR A 223 -9.70 -15.01 -1.62
CA THR A 223 -10.61 -14.60 -2.69
C THR A 223 -9.99 -14.85 -4.06
N LEU A 224 -8.74 -14.43 -4.27
CA LEU A 224 -8.02 -14.61 -5.54
C LEU A 224 -7.82 -16.08 -5.91
N ALA A 225 -7.61 -16.96 -4.92
CA ALA A 225 -7.45 -18.40 -5.15
C ALA A 225 -8.74 -19.11 -5.62
N ARG A 226 -9.91 -18.45 -5.51
CA ARG A 226 -11.21 -19.00 -5.93
C ARG A 226 -11.65 -18.54 -7.32
N ILE A 227 -10.90 -17.64 -7.95
CA ILE A 227 -11.15 -17.10 -9.30
C ILE A 227 -10.43 -17.95 -10.34
#